data_AF-A0A3N5IX29-F1
#
_entry.id   AF-A0A3N5IX29-F1
#
_cell.length_a   1.000
_cell.length_b   1.000
_cell.length_c   1.000
_cell.angle_alpha   90.00
_cell.angle_beta   90.00
_cell.angle_gamma   90.00
#
_symmetry.space_group_name_H-M   'P 1'
#
loop_
_entity.id
_entity.type
_entity.pdbx_description
1 polymer ?
#
loop_
_entity_poly.entity_id
_entity_poly.type
_entity_poly.pdbx_seq_one_letter_code
_entity_poly.pdbx_strand_id
1 'polypeptide(L)'
;MISKRIIPCLDVRDGKLTKGIKFRGNVDIGDPVEAAREYYEQGADEIVFYDITASSDKRDIMIDVVRRVAETIFIPFSVGGGIRNLEDMRNVILAGAEKVSFNSAAVREPAIITEGARAFGSQCVVLGMDVKKVAFSKQTPSGYEIVIEGGRIYTGLDALWWAQEAQRLGAGEICLNS
;
A
#
# COMPACT_ATOMS: atom_id res chain seq x y z
N MET A 1 -25.07 3.80 8.54
CA MET A 1 -24.10 3.08 7.69
C MET A 1 -22.96 4.07 7.43
N ILE A 2 -21.69 3.68 7.64
CA ILE A 2 -20.55 4.56 7.28
C ILE A 2 -20.56 4.75 5.76
N SER A 3 -20.28 5.97 5.30
CA SER A 3 -20.23 6.33 3.88
C SER A 3 -19.16 5.53 3.14
N LYS A 4 -19.39 5.26 1.85
CA LYS A 4 -18.34 4.72 0.97
C LYS A 4 -17.32 5.82 0.69
N ARG A 5 -16.04 5.45 0.62
CA ARG A 5 -14.92 6.35 0.31
C ARG A 5 -14.51 6.21 -1.16
N ILE A 6 -14.14 7.31 -1.80
CA ILE A 6 -13.48 7.38 -3.10
C ILE A 6 -12.01 7.75 -2.87
N ILE A 7 -11.12 6.85 -3.26
CA ILE A 7 -9.69 6.92 -2.90
C ILE A 7 -8.83 6.89 -4.17
N PRO A 8 -8.24 8.02 -4.57
CA PRO A 8 -7.23 8.05 -5.63
C PRO A 8 -5.95 7.34 -5.20
N CYS A 9 -5.40 6.53 -6.11
CA CYS A 9 -4.14 5.84 -5.92
C CYS A 9 -3.07 6.47 -6.83
N LEU A 10 -2.01 6.99 -6.22
CA LEU A 10 -0.93 7.72 -6.87
C LEU A 10 0.33 6.85 -6.83
N ASP A 11 0.69 6.30 -8.00
CA ASP A 11 1.95 5.59 -8.15
C ASP A 11 3.09 6.60 -8.28
N VAL A 12 4.10 6.48 -7.42
CA VAL A 12 5.26 7.36 -7.37
C VAL A 12 6.51 6.57 -7.67
N ARG A 13 7.39 7.17 -8.48
CA ARG A 13 8.72 6.66 -8.79
C ARG A 13 9.70 7.81 -8.73
N ASP A 14 10.77 7.67 -7.96
CA ASP A 14 11.85 8.65 -7.88
C ASP A 14 11.33 10.05 -7.49
N GLY A 15 10.37 10.09 -6.56
CA GLY A 15 9.72 11.32 -6.09
C GLY A 15 8.75 11.95 -7.08
N LYS A 16 8.48 11.33 -8.23
CA LYS A 16 7.57 11.84 -9.27
C LYS A 16 6.37 10.92 -9.45
N LEU A 17 5.23 11.52 -9.76
CA LEU A 17 4.04 10.78 -10.11
C LEU A 17 4.26 10.10 -11.45
N THR A 18 3.88 8.83 -11.55
CA THR A 18 4.08 8.03 -12.76
C THR A 18 2.81 7.28 -13.15
N LYS A 19 2.69 7.00 -14.45
CA LYS A 19 1.67 6.10 -14.98
C LYS A 19 2.30 5.09 -15.92
N GLY A 20 1.91 3.83 -15.79
CA GLY A 20 2.31 2.75 -16.68
C GLY A 20 1.23 1.68 -16.78
N ILE A 21 1.45 0.69 -17.65
CA ILE A 21 0.59 -0.48 -17.78
C ILE A 21 1.33 -1.66 -17.14
N LYS A 22 0.77 -2.20 -16.04
CA LYS A 22 1.37 -3.32 -15.30
C LYS A 22 2.86 -3.08 -14.96
N PHE A 23 3.17 -1.87 -14.46
CA PHE A 23 4.53 -1.43 -14.14
C PHE A 23 5.51 -1.42 -15.33
N ARG A 24 5.00 -1.33 -16.56
CA ARG A 24 5.79 -1.19 -17.80
C ARG A 24 5.42 0.10 -18.52
N GLY A 25 6.40 0.68 -19.21
CA GLY A 25 6.20 1.93 -19.97
C GLY A 25 5.88 3.12 -19.07
N ASN A 26 6.41 3.13 -17.85
CA ASN A 26 6.17 4.19 -16.87
C ASN A 26 6.69 5.54 -17.36
N VAL A 27 5.75 6.46 -17.57
CA VAL A 27 6.02 7.88 -17.90
C VAL A 27 5.82 8.73 -16.66
N ASP A 28 6.60 9.80 -16.54
CA ASP A 28 6.43 10.78 -15.48
C ASP A 28 5.27 11.71 -15.86
N ILE A 29 4.32 11.90 -14.95
CA ILE A 29 3.08 12.66 -15.20
C ILE A 29 2.90 13.86 -14.28
N GLY A 30 3.82 14.12 -13.35
CA GLY A 30 3.81 15.34 -12.54
C GLY A 30 4.43 15.19 -11.15
N ASP A 31 4.18 16.20 -10.31
CA ASP A 31 4.52 16.19 -8.88
C ASP A 31 3.40 15.48 -8.10
N PRO A 32 3.69 14.45 -7.29
CA PRO A 32 2.69 13.79 -6.47
C PRO A 32 1.99 14.71 -5.47
N VAL A 33 2.65 15.77 -4.97
CA VAL A 33 2.08 16.73 -4.02
C VAL A 33 1.01 17.58 -4.68
N GLU A 34 1.27 18.05 -5.90
CA GLU A 34 0.31 18.85 -6.68
C GLU A 34 -0.91 18.02 -7.06
N ALA A 35 -0.71 16.78 -7.52
CA ALA A 35 -1.80 15.86 -7.82
C ALA A 35 -2.64 15.54 -6.56
N ALA A 36 -2.00 15.39 -5.40
CA ALA A 36 -2.71 15.16 -4.15
C ALA A 36 -3.57 16.36 -3.74
N ARG A 37 -3.06 17.59 -3.89
CA ARG A 37 -3.85 18.81 -3.69
C ARG A 37 -5.06 18.85 -4.61
N GLU A 38 -4.86 18.56 -5.89
CA GLU A 38 -5.93 18.57 -6.89
C GLU A 38 -7.04 17.57 -6.52
N TYR A 39 -6.69 16.32 -6.17
CA TYR A 39 -7.67 15.33 -5.75
C TYR A 39 -8.36 15.70 -4.43
N TYR A 40 -7.64 16.29 -3.49
CA TYR A 40 -8.20 16.80 -2.25
C TYR A 40 -9.25 17.89 -2.53
N GLU A 41 -8.95 18.86 -3.39
CA GLU A 41 -9.89 19.92 -3.78
C GLU A 41 -11.10 19.39 -4.58
N GLN A 42 -10.93 18.28 -5.30
CA GLN A 42 -12.02 17.56 -5.97
C GLN A 42 -12.90 16.73 -5.01
N GLY A 43 -12.55 16.64 -3.73
CA GLY A 43 -13.34 15.95 -2.70
C GLY A 43 -13.02 14.47 -2.54
N ALA A 44 -11.76 14.05 -2.80
CA ALA A 44 -11.30 12.73 -2.40
C ALA A 44 -11.45 12.52 -0.88
N ASP A 45 -11.83 11.31 -0.46
CA ASP A 45 -12.03 11.00 0.96
C ASP A 45 -10.72 10.58 1.65
N GLU A 46 -9.77 10.04 0.88
CA GLU A 46 -8.44 9.60 1.30
C GLU A 46 -7.55 9.48 0.05
N ILE A 47 -6.23 9.52 0.21
CA ILE A 47 -5.27 9.29 -0.89
C ILE A 47 -4.34 8.13 -0.53
N VAL A 48 -3.97 7.31 -1.51
CA VAL A 48 -2.95 6.26 -1.34
C VAL A 48 -1.77 6.56 -2.24
N PHE A 49 -0.56 6.54 -1.68
CA PHE A 49 0.70 6.65 -2.42
C PHE A 49 1.42 5.31 -2.40
N TYR A 50 1.82 4.83 -3.58
CA TYR A 50 2.69 3.66 -3.69
C TYR A 50 3.99 4.01 -4.37
N ASP A 51 5.10 3.86 -3.64
CA ASP A 51 6.42 3.81 -4.26
C ASP A 51 6.60 2.47 -4.97
N ILE A 52 6.45 2.51 -6.30
CA ILE A 52 6.48 1.31 -7.13
C ILE A 52 7.90 0.78 -7.39
N THR A 53 8.95 1.55 -7.09
CA THR A 53 10.35 1.12 -7.27
C THR A 53 11.04 0.72 -5.97
N ALA A 54 10.53 1.14 -4.81
CA ALA A 54 11.19 0.87 -3.53
C ALA A 54 11.40 -0.63 -3.22
N SER A 55 10.50 -1.50 -3.67
CA SER A 55 10.64 -2.95 -3.45
C SER A 55 11.67 -3.60 -4.38
N SER A 56 11.70 -3.22 -5.67
CA SER A 56 12.65 -3.79 -6.64
C SER A 56 14.05 -3.23 -6.49
N ASP A 57 14.15 -1.93 -6.20
CA ASP A 57 15.41 -1.19 -6.25
C ASP A 57 16.03 -1.02 -4.85
N LYS A 58 15.41 -1.61 -3.82
CA LYS A 58 15.80 -1.52 -2.40
C LYS A 58 16.00 -0.08 -1.92
N ARG A 59 15.21 0.85 -2.44
CA ARG A 59 15.29 2.28 -2.06
C ARG A 59 14.63 2.54 -0.72
N ASP A 60 15.07 3.62 -0.08
CA ASP A 60 14.45 4.15 1.12
C ASP A 60 13.15 4.89 0.76
N ILE A 61 12.32 5.07 1.77
CA ILE A 61 11.00 5.66 1.64
C ILE A 61 11.12 7.14 1.27
N MET A 62 10.19 7.63 0.45
CA MET A 62 10.06 9.03 0.05
C MET A 62 9.57 9.97 1.17
N ILE A 63 10.23 9.96 2.33
CA ILE A 63 9.84 10.71 3.52
C ILE A 63 9.64 12.20 3.25
N ASP A 64 10.43 12.78 2.35
CA ASP A 64 10.26 14.19 1.96
C ASP A 64 8.93 14.46 1.23
N VAL A 65 8.53 13.56 0.32
CA VAL A 65 7.24 13.64 -0.36
C VAL A 65 6.11 13.48 0.66
N VAL A 66 6.22 12.53 1.59
CA VAL A 66 5.23 12.32 2.66
C VAL A 66 5.00 13.60 3.46
N ARG A 67 6.09 14.27 3.88
CA ARG A 67 6.01 15.52 4.65
C ARG A 67 5.33 16.64 3.86
N ARG A 68 5.73 16.82 2.60
CA ARG A 68 5.14 17.86 1.73
C ARG A 68 3.65 17.62 1.46
N VAL A 69 3.22 16.36 1.34
CA VAL A 69 1.80 16.00 1.24
C VAL A 69 1.05 16.33 2.52
N ALA A 70 1.60 15.97 3.68
CA ALA A 70 0.98 16.25 4.99
C ALA A 70 0.85 17.76 5.28
N GLU A 71 1.75 18.59 4.74
CA GLU A 71 1.64 20.05 4.80
C GLU A 71 0.56 20.62 3.86
N THR A 72 0.06 19.82 2.91
CA THR A 72 -0.78 20.28 1.79
C THR A 72 -2.24 19.82 1.89
N ILE A 73 -2.52 18.60 2.37
CA ILE A 73 -3.88 18.02 2.43
C ILE A 73 -4.29 17.69 3.88
N PHE A 74 -5.60 17.70 4.15
CA PHE A 74 -6.16 17.45 5.49
C PHE A 74 -7.12 16.25 5.54
N ILE A 75 -7.14 15.46 4.47
CA ILE A 75 -7.78 14.13 4.44
C ILE A 75 -6.72 13.07 4.75
N PRO A 76 -7.11 11.88 5.27
CA PRO A 76 -6.16 10.82 5.52
C PRO A 76 -5.40 10.43 4.26
N PHE A 77 -4.14 10.02 4.42
CA PHE A 77 -3.43 9.35 3.35
C PHE A 77 -2.58 8.18 3.83
N SER A 78 -2.49 7.18 2.97
CA SER A 78 -1.73 5.95 3.19
C SER A 78 -0.48 5.93 2.32
N VAL A 79 0.63 5.44 2.86
CA VAL A 79 1.89 5.30 2.10
C VAL A 79 2.33 3.84 2.10
N GLY A 80 2.63 3.30 0.92
CA GLY A 80 3.22 1.98 0.76
C GLY A 80 4.44 2.01 -0.16
N GLY A 81 5.23 0.95 -0.10
CA GLY A 81 6.49 0.81 -0.84
C GLY A 81 7.71 1.20 0.03
N GLY A 82 8.67 0.28 0.15
CA GLY A 82 9.93 0.53 0.87
C GLY A 82 9.88 0.35 2.39
N ILE A 83 8.71 0.08 2.97
CA ILE A 83 8.55 -0.13 4.42
C ILE A 83 8.87 -1.60 4.78
N ARG A 84 9.94 -1.82 5.54
CA ARG A 84 10.49 -3.17 5.82
C ARG A 84 10.46 -3.54 7.30
N ASN A 85 10.36 -2.57 8.18
CA ASN A 85 10.44 -2.76 9.63
C ASN A 85 9.64 -1.68 10.38
N LEU A 86 9.58 -1.79 11.70
CA LEU A 86 8.83 -0.86 12.56
C LEU A 86 9.38 0.57 12.56
N GLU A 87 10.69 0.74 12.37
CA GLU A 87 11.32 2.07 12.33
C GLU A 87 10.95 2.81 11.04
N ASP A 88 10.92 2.10 9.90
CA ASP A 88 10.42 2.62 8.63
C ASP A 88 8.96 3.12 8.78
N MET A 89 8.11 2.33 9.45
CA MET A 89 6.73 2.73 9.74
C MET A 89 6.67 4.00 10.58
N ARG A 90 7.47 4.05 11.65
CA ARG A 90 7.55 5.20 12.55
C ARG A 90 7.92 6.46 11.78
N ASN A 91 8.93 6.37 10.91
CA ASN A 91 9.39 7.50 10.11
C ASN A 91 8.30 8.03 9.17
N VAL A 92 7.52 7.14 8.55
CA VAL A 92 6.39 7.52 7.68
C VAL A 92 5.28 8.20 8.46
N ILE A 93 4.89 7.63 9.61
CA ILE A 93 3.83 8.17 10.46
C ILE A 93 4.24 9.53 11.03
N LEU A 94 5.48 9.66 11.52
CA LEU A 94 6.02 10.93 12.02
C LEU A 94 6.19 11.99 10.92
N ALA A 95 6.34 11.58 9.66
CA ALA A 95 6.34 12.50 8.53
C ALA A 95 4.94 13.00 8.15
N GLY A 96 3.88 12.42 8.72
CA GLY A 96 2.51 12.93 8.64
C GLY A 96 1.51 12.01 7.96
N ALA A 97 1.90 10.83 7.48
CA ALA A 97 0.93 9.85 6.97
C ALA A 97 0.16 9.20 8.11
N GLU A 98 -1.16 9.05 7.97
CA GLU A 98 -2.00 8.39 8.97
C GLU A 98 -1.84 6.87 8.95
N LYS A 99 -1.46 6.31 7.80
CA LYS A 99 -1.41 4.85 7.59
C LYS A 99 -0.23 4.43 6.73
N VAL A 100 0.20 3.19 6.97
CA VAL A 100 1.23 2.50 6.20
C VAL A 100 0.65 1.25 5.54
N SER A 101 1.10 0.97 4.32
CA SER A 101 0.62 -0.15 3.52
C SER A 101 1.75 -1.15 3.20
N PHE A 102 1.49 -2.43 3.47
CA PHE A 102 2.40 -3.54 3.21
C PHE A 102 1.80 -4.53 2.23
N ASN A 103 2.60 -5.04 1.30
CA ASN A 103 2.24 -6.18 0.47
C ASN A 103 3.33 -7.25 0.57
N SER A 104 4.36 -7.15 -0.27
CA SER A 104 5.43 -8.15 -0.37
C SER A 104 6.15 -8.41 0.96
N ALA A 105 6.33 -7.37 1.79
CA ALA A 105 6.95 -7.48 3.11
C ALA A 105 6.09 -8.31 4.07
N ALA A 106 4.77 -8.06 4.10
CA ALA A 106 3.85 -8.78 4.98
C ALA A 106 3.69 -10.26 4.61
N VAL A 107 3.79 -10.61 3.32
CA VAL A 107 3.78 -12.01 2.88
C VAL A 107 5.04 -12.75 3.33
N ARG A 108 6.19 -12.07 3.33
CA ARG A 108 7.49 -12.66 3.72
C ARG A 108 7.66 -12.73 5.23
N GLU A 109 7.21 -11.70 5.93
CA GLU A 109 7.30 -11.57 7.38
C GLU A 109 5.95 -11.08 7.91
N PRO A 110 4.98 -11.98 8.13
CA PRO A 110 3.64 -11.61 8.63
C PRO A 110 3.65 -10.92 9.99
N ALA A 111 4.71 -11.11 10.79
CA ALA A 111 4.84 -10.47 12.11
C ALA A 111 4.80 -8.93 12.02
N ILE A 112 5.23 -8.33 10.91
CA ILE A 112 5.21 -6.87 10.71
C ILE A 112 3.80 -6.26 10.87
N ILE A 113 2.76 -7.02 10.52
CA ILE A 113 1.36 -6.59 10.70
C ILE A 113 1.06 -6.45 12.19
N THR A 114 1.38 -7.48 12.97
CA THR A 114 1.12 -7.50 14.42
C THR A 114 2.00 -6.49 15.16
N GLU A 115 3.27 -6.37 14.79
CA GLU A 115 4.18 -5.38 15.37
C GLU A 115 3.66 -3.95 15.11
N GLY A 116 3.27 -3.68 13.87
CA GLY A 116 2.71 -2.39 13.48
C GLY A 116 1.41 -2.07 14.20
N ALA A 117 0.48 -3.02 14.25
CA ALA A 117 -0.80 -2.85 14.92
C ALA A 117 -0.65 -2.64 16.43
N ARG A 118 0.33 -3.29 17.08
CA ARG A 118 0.63 -3.09 18.50
C ARG A 118 1.28 -1.74 18.77
N ALA A 119 2.14 -1.25 17.88
CA ALA A 119 2.87 -0.01 18.09
C ALA A 119 2.06 1.24 17.76
N PHE A 120 1.26 1.20 16.69
CA PHE A 120 0.57 2.38 16.15
C PHE A 120 -0.97 2.24 16.12
N GLY A 121 -1.49 1.04 16.40
CA GLY A 121 -2.90 0.70 16.30
C GLY A 121 -3.27 0.11 14.93
N SER A 122 -4.24 -0.79 14.92
CA SER A 122 -4.69 -1.47 13.69
C SER A 122 -5.14 -0.52 12.59
N GLN A 123 -5.73 0.63 12.95
CA GLN A 123 -6.19 1.64 11.99
C GLN A 123 -5.07 2.25 11.14
N CYS A 124 -3.81 2.14 11.57
CA CYS A 124 -2.64 2.61 10.84
C CYS A 124 -2.04 1.55 9.90
N VAL A 125 -2.53 0.30 9.93
CA VAL A 125 -1.96 -0.83 9.20
C VAL A 125 -2.90 -1.26 8.07
N VAL A 126 -2.49 -1.00 6.84
CA VAL A 126 -3.18 -1.42 5.61
C VAL A 126 -2.43 -2.61 5.00
N LEU A 127 -3.15 -3.68 4.68
CA LEU A 127 -2.60 -4.77 3.87
C LEU A 127 -2.94 -4.53 2.39
N GLY A 128 -1.93 -4.24 1.59
CA GLY A 128 -2.01 -4.34 0.14
C GLY A 128 -1.98 -5.80 -0.31
N MET A 129 -2.91 -6.20 -1.15
CA MET A 129 -3.00 -7.55 -1.72
C MET A 129 -3.09 -7.46 -3.24
N ASP A 130 -2.07 -7.95 -3.93
CA ASP A 130 -2.19 -8.23 -5.35
C ASP A 130 -2.59 -9.70 -5.51
N VAL A 131 -3.67 -9.96 -6.24
CA VAL A 131 -4.19 -11.32 -6.46
C VAL A 131 -4.29 -11.63 -7.94
N LYS A 132 -4.15 -12.91 -8.30
CA LYS A 132 -4.45 -13.39 -9.65
C LYS A 132 -5.37 -14.59 -9.59
N LYS A 133 -6.27 -14.66 -10.57
CA LYS A 133 -7.09 -15.84 -10.79
C LYS A 133 -6.20 -17.02 -11.20
N VAL A 134 -6.36 -18.14 -10.51
CA VAL A 134 -5.67 -19.41 -10.78
C VAL A 134 -6.68 -20.54 -10.92
N ALA A 135 -6.21 -21.72 -11.36
CA ALA A 135 -7.05 -22.90 -11.33
C ALA A 135 -7.43 -23.25 -9.89
N PHE A 136 -8.67 -23.71 -9.69
CA PHE A 136 -9.10 -24.19 -8.38
C PHE A 136 -8.22 -25.35 -7.94
N SER A 137 -7.74 -25.30 -6.70
CA SER A 137 -6.92 -26.36 -6.10
C SER A 137 -7.21 -26.46 -4.60
N LYS A 138 -6.69 -27.50 -3.94
CA LYS A 138 -6.77 -27.60 -2.47
C LYS A 138 -5.97 -26.50 -1.77
N GLN A 139 -4.92 -25.99 -2.41
CA GLN A 139 -4.07 -24.92 -1.89
C GLN A 139 -4.72 -23.55 -2.06
N THR A 140 -5.46 -23.34 -3.15
CA THR A 140 -6.13 -22.07 -3.53
C THR A 140 -7.63 -22.29 -3.76
N PRO A 141 -8.41 -22.64 -2.72
CA PRO A 141 -9.83 -22.94 -2.86
C PRO A 141 -10.67 -21.71 -3.25
N SER A 142 -10.20 -20.48 -3.05
CA SER A 142 -10.89 -19.28 -3.55
C SER A 142 -10.80 -19.14 -5.07
N GLY A 143 -9.87 -19.85 -5.72
CA GLY A 143 -9.52 -19.64 -7.12
C GLY A 143 -8.65 -18.40 -7.36
N TYR A 144 -8.15 -17.77 -6.29
CA TYR A 144 -7.26 -16.61 -6.34
C TYR A 144 -6.02 -16.86 -5.49
N GLU A 145 -4.87 -16.52 -6.06
CA GLU A 145 -3.57 -16.65 -5.41
C GLU A 145 -2.94 -15.28 -5.18
N ILE A 146 -2.30 -15.10 -4.02
CA ILE A 146 -1.49 -13.91 -3.73
C ILE A 146 -0.25 -13.90 -4.61
N VAL A 147 0.01 -12.75 -5.19
CA VAL A 147 1.24 -12.47 -5.94
C VAL A 147 1.97 -11.28 -5.32
N ILE A 148 3.31 -11.34 -5.35
CA ILE A 148 4.17 -10.29 -4.80
C ILE A 148 5.13 -9.76 -5.87
N GLU A 149 5.92 -8.73 -5.52
CA GLU A 149 6.87 -8.05 -6.42
C GLU A 149 6.23 -7.50 -7.71
N GLY A 150 5.14 -6.76 -7.57
CA GLY A 150 4.37 -6.21 -8.70
C GLY A 150 3.70 -7.31 -9.53
N GLY A 151 3.27 -8.38 -8.86
CA GLY A 151 2.58 -9.51 -9.47
C GLY A 151 3.46 -10.47 -10.28
N ARG A 152 4.77 -10.51 -10.03
CA ARG A 152 5.73 -11.36 -10.75
C ARG A 152 5.92 -12.72 -10.08
N ILE A 153 5.82 -12.78 -8.76
CA ILE A 153 6.04 -14.00 -7.98
C ILE A 153 4.71 -14.52 -7.45
N TYR A 154 4.42 -15.77 -7.77
CA TYR A 154 3.32 -16.58 -7.23
C TYR A 154 3.75 -17.18 -5.89
N THR A 155 2.92 -17.04 -4.87
CA THR A 155 3.27 -17.38 -3.47
C THR A 155 2.73 -18.74 -3.03
N GLY A 156 1.77 -19.28 -3.77
CA GLY A 156 0.96 -20.45 -3.41
C GLY A 156 -0.09 -20.16 -2.32
N LEU A 157 -0.18 -18.93 -1.82
CA LEU A 157 -1.15 -18.56 -0.78
C LEU A 157 -2.52 -18.25 -1.38
N ASP A 158 -3.56 -18.86 -0.81
CA ASP A 158 -4.93 -18.50 -1.11
C ASP A 158 -5.25 -17.07 -0.66
N ALA A 159 -5.84 -16.27 -1.54
CA ALA A 159 -6.12 -14.87 -1.28
C ALA A 159 -7.14 -14.65 -0.14
N LEU A 160 -8.18 -15.49 -0.07
CA LEU A 160 -9.21 -15.35 0.97
C LEU A 160 -8.63 -15.74 2.33
N TRP A 161 -7.89 -16.84 2.39
CA TRP A 161 -7.19 -17.24 3.61
C TRP A 161 -6.24 -16.14 4.09
N TRP A 162 -5.45 -15.56 3.18
CA TRP A 162 -4.49 -14.51 3.55
C TRP A 162 -5.17 -13.24 4.06
N ALA A 163 -6.30 -12.82 3.47
CA ALA A 163 -7.10 -11.70 3.98
C ALA A 163 -7.57 -11.93 5.42
N GLN A 164 -8.07 -13.14 5.72
CA GLN A 164 -8.53 -13.52 7.06
C GLN A 164 -7.37 -13.56 8.07
N GLU A 165 -6.23 -14.11 7.65
CA GLU A 165 -5.06 -14.20 8.50
C GLU A 165 -4.49 -12.81 8.80
N ALA A 166 -4.40 -11.91 7.82
CA ALA A 166 -3.94 -10.55 8.04
C ALA A 166 -4.87 -9.76 8.97
N GLN A 167 -6.19 -9.94 8.85
CA GLN A 167 -7.15 -9.39 9.80
C GLN A 167 -6.88 -9.93 11.22
N ARG A 168 -6.65 -11.24 11.37
CA ARG A 168 -6.31 -11.87 12.66
C ARG A 168 -5.01 -11.33 13.24
N LEU A 169 -4.02 -11.02 12.39
CA LEU A 169 -2.73 -10.45 12.78
C LEU A 169 -2.82 -8.95 13.15
N GLY A 170 -3.92 -8.28 12.82
CA GLY A 170 -4.21 -6.92 13.27
C GLY A 170 -4.24 -5.85 12.18
N ALA A 171 -4.29 -6.23 10.89
CA ALA A 171 -4.52 -5.26 9.81
C ALA A 171 -5.90 -4.60 9.97
N GLY A 172 -5.95 -3.26 9.91
CA GLY A 172 -7.20 -2.50 10.03
C GLY A 172 -7.97 -2.36 8.72
N GLU A 173 -7.25 -2.33 7.59
CA GLU A 173 -7.84 -2.25 6.26
C GLU A 173 -7.10 -3.16 5.27
N ILE A 174 -7.81 -3.58 4.21
CA ILE A 174 -7.24 -4.35 3.09
C ILE A 174 -7.46 -3.56 1.80
N CYS A 175 -6.38 -3.34 1.05
CA CYS A 175 -6.39 -2.79 -0.30
C CYS A 175 -6.17 -3.93 -1.29
N LEU A 176 -7.25 -4.37 -1.96
CA LEU A 176 -7.23 -5.52 -2.87
C LEU A 176 -7.13 -5.08 -4.34
N ASN A 177 -6.09 -5.53 -5.04
CA ASN A 177 -5.89 -5.40 -6.48
C ASN A 177 -6.03 -6.78 -7.14
N SER A 178 -6.97 -6.97 -8.07
CA SER A 178 -7.34 -8.27 -8.65
C SER A 178 -7.45 -8.27 -10.17
#